data_AF-A0A6J8EQE7-F1
#
_entry.id   AF-A0A6J8EQE7-F1
#
_cell.length_a   1.000
_cell.length_b   1.000
_cell.length_c   1.000
_cell.angle_alpha   90.00
_cell.angle_beta   90.00
_cell.angle_gamma   90.00
#
_symmetry.space_group_name_H-M   'P 1'
#
loop_
_entity.id
_entity.type
_entity.pdbx_description
1 polymer ?
#
loop_
_entity_poly.entity_id
_entity_poly.type
_entity_poly.pdbx_seq_one_letter_code
_entity_poly.pdbx_strand_id
1 'polypeptide(L)'
;MDYKLRHRFNWWCPPDLRKKCNVNNQPFFVENGYNLERSDFLRVTNSNIDKTVRCFRCGQSGHFYKQCCAEIRIKSKKKLDRDFERLSLFIQRKTCENFPFFTLDDAEFRKATRTNSILHFQVNLLQTSQTQILKEKVKLESVVDLIKDQLKENRKSLRQEIEFLKQENKTLKTKLQKAISKSTELSREIEFRNLENDKLERTIGTLYIKISGLNVSELANQKKIKDLTTSCRKLETEINALRNDSCDCKIRNQSRSRQNQNKGQNVNHDPSRGRRRQYFY
;
A
#
# COMPACT_ATOMS: atom_id res chain seq x y z
N MET A 1 22.24 -3.44 2.45
CA MET A 1 22.20 -4.90 2.70
C MET A 1 20.73 -5.30 2.63
N ASP A 2 20.22 -5.41 1.40
CA ASP A 2 18.84 -5.72 1.10
C ASP A 2 18.70 -7.22 0.89
N TYR A 3 18.04 -7.91 1.82
CA TYR A 3 17.62 -9.28 1.59
C TYR A 3 16.31 -9.27 0.79
N LYS A 4 16.43 -9.38 -0.54
CA LYS A 4 15.31 -9.75 -1.42
C LYS A 4 14.97 -11.24 -1.20
N LEU A 5 13.95 -11.51 -0.42
CA LEU A 5 13.29 -12.83 -0.36
C LEU A 5 12.52 -13.08 -1.66
N ARG A 6 13.15 -13.80 -2.60
CA ARG A 6 12.43 -14.43 -3.72
C ARG A 6 11.79 -15.72 -3.21
N HIS A 7 10.51 -15.68 -2.86
CA HIS A 7 9.71 -16.89 -2.74
C HIS A 7 9.47 -17.48 -4.14
N ARG A 8 10.22 -18.53 -4.51
CA ARG A 8 9.82 -19.43 -5.61
C ARG A 8 8.73 -20.35 -5.08
N PHE A 9 7.47 -20.04 -5.38
CA PHE A 9 6.42 -21.05 -5.35
C PHE A 9 6.62 -21.98 -6.56
N ASN A 10 7.18 -23.17 -6.34
CA ASN A 10 7.14 -24.22 -7.34
C ASN A 10 5.72 -24.82 -7.35
N TRP A 11 4.92 -24.41 -8.33
CA TRP A 11 3.64 -25.04 -8.63
C TRP A 11 3.90 -26.38 -9.30
N TRP A 12 3.54 -27.47 -8.61
CA TRP A 12 3.60 -28.81 -9.18
C TRP A 12 2.39 -28.99 -10.10
N CYS A 13 2.59 -28.85 -11.41
CA CYS A 13 1.58 -29.15 -12.43
C CYS A 13 1.76 -30.62 -12.87
N PRO A 14 0.74 -31.49 -12.70
CA PRO A 14 0.82 -32.88 -13.11
C PRO A 14 1.13 -33.04 -14.62
N PRO A 15 1.91 -34.05 -15.03
CA PRO A 15 2.37 -34.23 -16.41
C PRO A 15 1.24 -34.25 -17.45
N ASP A 16 0.08 -34.78 -17.08
CA ASP A 16 -1.05 -35.01 -17.99
C ASP A 16 -1.79 -33.73 -18.39
N LEU A 17 -1.55 -32.61 -17.69
CA LEU A 17 -2.15 -31.31 -17.98
C LEU A 17 -1.23 -30.39 -18.79
N ARG A 18 0.04 -30.76 -19.01
CA ARG A 18 0.99 -29.93 -19.77
C ARG A 18 0.66 -29.80 -21.26
N LYS A 19 -0.02 -30.78 -21.86
CA LYS A 19 -0.33 -30.79 -23.30
C LYS A 19 -1.48 -29.85 -23.71
N LYS A 20 -2.25 -29.31 -22.75
CA LYS A 20 -3.37 -28.39 -23.03
C LYS A 20 -3.06 -26.92 -22.73
N CYS A 21 -1.91 -26.62 -22.10
CA CYS A 21 -1.46 -25.25 -21.88
C CYS A 21 -0.50 -24.84 -23.00
N ASN A 22 -1.03 -24.62 -24.19
CA ASN A 22 -0.32 -23.89 -25.25
C ASN A 22 -1.18 -22.71 -25.71
N VAL A 23 -1.21 -21.65 -24.89
CA VAL A 23 -1.58 -20.31 -25.33
C VAL A 23 -0.75 -19.33 -24.50
N ASN A 24 -0.11 -18.40 -25.21
CA ASN A 24 0.79 -17.34 -24.75
C ASN A 24 0.51 -16.81 -23.34
N ASN A 25 1.59 -16.64 -22.56
CA ASN A 25 1.63 -15.95 -21.27
C ASN A 25 1.20 -14.47 -21.36
N GLN A 26 -0.09 -14.21 -21.54
CA GLN A 26 -0.71 -12.94 -21.19
C GLN A 26 -1.86 -13.20 -20.22
N PRO A 27 -1.83 -12.64 -19.00
CA PRO A 27 -3.01 -12.65 -18.15
C PRO A 27 -4.08 -11.78 -18.83
N PHE A 28 -5.16 -12.41 -19.29
CA PHE A 28 -6.41 -11.71 -19.60
C PHE A 28 -6.97 -11.13 -18.30
N PHE A 29 -6.62 -9.88 -18.01
CA PHE A 29 -7.45 -9.03 -17.18
C PHE A 29 -8.54 -8.45 -18.09
N VAL A 30 -9.72 -9.06 -18.07
CA VAL A 30 -10.92 -8.38 -18.55
C VAL A 30 -11.33 -7.41 -17.44
N GLU A 31 -10.94 -6.14 -17.61
CA GLU A 31 -11.58 -5.01 -16.92
C GLU A 31 -13.03 -4.93 -17.38
N ASN A 32 -13.95 -5.52 -16.61
CA ASN A 32 -15.34 -5.08 -16.62
C ASN A 32 -15.70 -4.64 -15.20
N GLY A 33 -15.86 -3.33 -15.05
CA GLY A 33 -16.16 -2.66 -13.80
C GLY A 33 -17.54 -3.00 -13.26
N TYR A 34 -17.60 -4.04 -12.44
CA TYR A 34 -18.69 -4.22 -11.49
C TYR A 34 -18.12 -4.06 -10.08
N ASN A 35 -18.47 -2.95 -9.44
CA ASN A 35 -18.37 -2.80 -7.99
C ASN A 35 -19.34 -3.80 -7.35
N LEU A 36 -18.87 -5.04 -7.11
CA LEU A 36 -19.58 -5.97 -6.25
C LEU A 36 -19.23 -5.63 -4.80
N GLU A 37 -20.19 -5.02 -4.11
CA GLU A 37 -20.15 -4.84 -2.68
C GLU A 37 -20.03 -6.20 -1.97
N ARG A 38 -19.21 -6.20 -0.92
CA ARG A 38 -18.68 -7.38 -0.22
C ARG A 38 -19.77 -8.21 0.52
N SER A 39 -21.03 -7.78 0.48
CA SER A 39 -22.16 -8.35 1.22
C SER A 39 -22.98 -9.40 0.45
N ASP A 40 -22.86 -9.50 -0.87
CA ASP A 40 -23.68 -10.43 -1.66
C ASP A 40 -23.09 -11.85 -1.76
N PHE A 41 -21.95 -12.09 -1.13
CA PHE A 41 -21.21 -13.35 -1.23
C PHE A 41 -21.78 -14.52 -0.40
N LEU A 42 -22.87 -14.34 0.35
CA LEU A 42 -23.34 -15.34 1.31
C LEU A 42 -24.74 -15.94 1.07
N ARG A 43 -25.41 -15.61 -0.03
CA ARG A 43 -26.68 -16.28 -0.41
C ARG A 43 -26.83 -16.57 -1.91
N VAL A 44 -25.75 -16.96 -2.59
CA VAL A 44 -25.92 -17.72 -3.84
C VAL A 44 -26.32 -19.14 -3.47
N THR A 45 -27.63 -19.38 -3.45
CA THR A 45 -28.21 -20.72 -3.33
C THR A 45 -27.69 -21.62 -4.46
N ASN A 46 -27.31 -22.85 -4.11
CA ASN A 46 -26.53 -23.82 -4.89
C ASN A 46 -27.10 -24.27 -6.27
N SER A 47 -28.11 -23.62 -6.83
CA SER A 47 -28.82 -24.12 -8.01
C SER A 47 -28.21 -23.76 -9.36
N ASN A 48 -27.23 -22.84 -9.43
CA ASN A 48 -26.60 -22.43 -10.70
C ASN A 48 -25.07 -22.28 -10.60
N ILE A 49 -24.40 -23.14 -9.84
CA ILE A 49 -22.94 -23.25 -9.96
C ILE A 49 -22.66 -23.97 -11.27
N ASP A 50 -22.13 -23.23 -12.24
CA ASP A 50 -21.78 -23.73 -13.56
C ASP A 50 -20.93 -25.01 -13.42
N LYS A 51 -21.35 -26.09 -14.08
CA LYS A 51 -20.75 -27.44 -13.95
C LYS A 51 -19.28 -27.48 -14.39
N THR A 52 -18.80 -26.39 -14.99
CA THR A 52 -17.44 -26.15 -15.42
C THR A 52 -16.48 -25.82 -14.26
N VAL A 53 -16.99 -25.31 -13.13
CA VAL A 53 -16.16 -24.96 -11.97
C VAL A 53 -15.79 -26.22 -11.19
N ARG A 54 -14.50 -26.58 -11.23
CA ARG A 54 -13.92 -27.70 -10.46
C ARG A 54 -13.33 -27.19 -9.15
N CYS A 55 -13.61 -27.90 -8.06
CA CYS A 55 -13.03 -27.62 -6.77
C CYS A 55 -11.51 -27.84 -6.80
N PHE A 56 -10.73 -26.80 -6.50
CA PHE A 56 -9.26 -26.88 -6.48
C PHE A 56 -8.69 -27.92 -5.50
N ARG A 57 -9.47 -28.31 -4.49
CA ARG A 57 -9.03 -29.24 -3.43
C ARG A 57 -9.26 -30.71 -3.78
N CYS A 58 -10.41 -31.05 -4.39
CA CYS A 58 -10.79 -32.45 -4.67
C CYS A 58 -10.95 -32.78 -6.15
N GLY A 59 -10.91 -31.78 -7.04
CA GLY A 59 -11.04 -31.95 -8.50
C GLY A 59 -12.46 -32.23 -9.01
N GLN A 60 -13.45 -32.40 -8.12
CA GLN A 60 -14.85 -32.60 -8.49
C GLN A 60 -15.54 -31.29 -8.85
N SER A 61 -16.44 -31.33 -9.84
CA SER A 61 -17.26 -30.19 -10.27
C SER A 61 -18.43 -29.93 -9.31
N GLY A 62 -18.96 -28.70 -9.32
CA GLY A 62 -20.23 -28.36 -8.67
C GLY A 62 -20.16 -27.85 -7.22
N HIS A 63 -18.97 -27.51 -6.72
CA HIS A 63 -18.82 -26.80 -5.43
C HIS A 63 -17.53 -25.98 -5.38
N PHE A 64 -17.52 -24.94 -4.54
CA PHE A 64 -16.31 -24.14 -4.27
C PHE A 64 -15.45 -24.78 -3.17
N TYR A 65 -14.16 -24.38 -3.08
CA TYR A 65 -13.23 -24.92 -2.09
C TYR A 65 -13.73 -24.81 -0.64
N LYS A 66 -14.48 -23.74 -0.32
CA LYS A 66 -15.07 -23.49 1.00
C LYS A 66 -16.21 -24.44 1.36
N GLN A 67 -16.79 -25.10 0.37
CA GLN A 67 -17.91 -26.05 0.51
C GLN A 67 -17.44 -27.50 0.32
N CYS A 68 -16.14 -27.75 0.20
CA CYS A 68 -15.60 -29.08 -0.05
C CYS A 68 -15.63 -29.93 1.22
N CYS A 69 -16.54 -30.91 1.28
CA CYS A 69 -16.65 -31.87 2.39
C CYS A 69 -15.45 -32.85 2.53
N ALA A 70 -14.41 -32.73 1.68
CA ALA A 70 -13.19 -33.52 1.82
C ALA A 70 -12.43 -33.26 3.13
N GLU A 71 -12.84 -32.27 3.92
CA GLU A 71 -12.25 -31.94 5.22
C GLU A 71 -12.61 -32.94 6.34
N ILE A 72 -13.64 -33.79 6.18
CA ILE A 72 -14.13 -34.64 7.29
C ILE A 72 -13.71 -36.12 7.15
N ARG A 73 -13.10 -36.53 6.04
CA ARG A 73 -12.46 -37.86 5.97
C ARG A 73 -10.99 -37.75 6.35
N ILE A 74 -10.78 -37.50 7.64
CA ILE A 74 -9.52 -37.78 8.31
C ILE A 74 -9.21 -39.29 8.08
N LYS A 75 -8.41 -39.58 7.07
CA LYS A 75 -7.80 -40.90 6.80
C LYS A 75 -6.75 -41.26 7.87
N SER A 76 -6.95 -40.90 9.15
CA SER A 76 -5.93 -41.04 10.19
C SER A 76 -6.25 -42.04 11.28
N LYS A 77 -7.40 -42.74 11.30
CA LYS A 77 -7.61 -43.78 12.34
C LYS A 77 -6.51 -44.84 12.30
N LYS A 78 -6.20 -45.39 11.10
CA LYS A 78 -5.11 -46.36 10.91
C LYS A 78 -3.68 -45.83 11.10
N LYS A 79 -3.48 -44.50 11.18
CA LYS A 79 -2.15 -43.90 11.38
C LYS A 79 -1.97 -43.50 12.84
N LEU A 80 -3.00 -42.94 13.48
CA LEU A 80 -3.03 -42.72 14.92
C LEU A 80 -2.91 -44.05 15.68
N ASP A 81 -3.63 -45.11 15.25
CA ASP A 81 -3.55 -46.41 15.93
C ASP A 81 -2.12 -46.98 15.88
N ARG A 82 -1.42 -46.81 14.74
CA ARG A 82 -0.02 -47.24 14.60
C ARG A 82 0.98 -46.40 15.38
N ASP A 83 0.76 -45.09 15.45
CA ASP A 83 1.63 -44.20 16.24
C ASP A 83 1.40 -44.42 17.75
N PHE A 84 0.17 -44.74 18.17
CA PHE A 84 -0.16 -45.10 19.55
C PHE A 84 0.41 -46.46 19.95
N GLU A 85 0.33 -47.46 19.07
CA GLU A 85 0.92 -48.80 19.26
C GLU A 85 2.45 -48.74 19.33
N ARG A 86 3.09 -47.88 18.50
CA ARG A 86 4.53 -47.61 18.62
C ARG A 86 4.90 -46.94 19.93
N LEU A 87 4.09 -45.99 20.40
CA LEU A 87 4.32 -45.32 21.68
C LEU A 87 4.16 -46.31 22.85
N SER A 88 3.17 -47.21 22.82
CA SER A 88 2.96 -48.20 23.87
C SER A 88 4.10 -49.21 23.95
N LEU A 89 4.58 -49.71 22.80
CA LEU A 89 5.74 -50.60 22.73
C LEU A 89 7.02 -49.90 23.20
N PHE A 90 7.20 -48.62 22.87
CA PHE A 90 8.35 -47.84 23.35
C PHE A 90 8.33 -47.67 24.88
N ILE A 91 7.17 -47.32 25.45
CA ILE A 91 6.99 -47.23 26.90
C ILE A 91 7.27 -48.58 27.56
N GLN A 92 6.71 -49.67 27.03
CA GLN A 92 6.92 -51.04 27.54
C GLN A 92 8.39 -51.46 27.50
N ARG A 93 9.11 -51.11 26.43
CA ARG A 93 10.54 -51.44 26.31
C ARG A 93 11.38 -50.65 27.31
N LYS A 94 11.07 -49.36 27.52
CA LYS A 94 11.78 -48.51 28.48
C LYS A 94 11.47 -48.85 29.94
N THR A 95 10.27 -49.33 30.25
CA THR A 95 9.96 -49.81 31.60
C THR A 95 10.66 -51.14 31.90
N CYS A 96 10.83 -52.01 30.91
CA CYS A 96 11.60 -53.26 31.06
C CYS A 96 13.11 -53.03 31.17
N GLU A 97 13.69 -52.09 30.42
CA GLU A 97 15.13 -51.78 30.47
C GLU A 97 15.58 -51.22 31.83
N ASN A 98 14.69 -50.53 32.56
CA ASN A 98 15.01 -49.91 33.84
C ASN A 98 14.72 -50.79 35.07
N PHE A 99 14.13 -51.99 34.92
CA PHE A 99 13.79 -52.87 36.04
C PHE A 99 14.11 -54.36 35.75
N PRO A 100 15.36 -54.81 35.90
CA PRO A 100 15.81 -56.15 35.51
C PRO A 100 15.48 -57.31 36.48
N PHE A 101 14.68 -57.11 37.54
CA PHE A 101 14.44 -58.13 38.58
C PHE A 101 12.99 -58.66 38.60
N PHE A 102 12.67 -59.61 37.72
CA PHE A 102 11.38 -60.32 37.69
C PHE A 102 11.58 -61.85 37.66
N THR A 103 11.26 -62.52 38.78
CA THR A 103 10.96 -63.96 38.84
C THR A 103 9.54 -64.15 39.40
N LEU A 104 8.87 -65.23 39.01
CA LEU A 104 7.41 -65.37 39.02
C LEU A 104 6.78 -65.73 40.38
N ASP A 105 7.53 -66.04 41.44
CA ASP A 105 6.97 -66.82 42.56
C ASP A 105 6.61 -66.05 43.84
N ASP A 106 6.62 -64.71 43.81
CA ASP A 106 6.06 -63.86 44.89
C ASP A 106 4.94 -62.96 44.37
N ALA A 107 4.12 -63.52 43.47
CA ALA A 107 3.35 -62.78 42.48
C ALA A 107 2.23 -61.89 43.03
N GLU A 108 1.70 -62.09 44.25
CA GLU A 108 0.52 -61.33 44.70
C GLU A 108 0.85 -60.24 45.71
N PHE A 109 1.71 -60.50 46.68
CA PHE A 109 2.10 -59.49 47.67
C PHE A 109 3.12 -58.48 47.11
N ARG A 110 4.11 -58.94 46.31
CA ARG A 110 5.02 -58.02 45.61
C ARG A 110 4.34 -57.27 44.47
N LYS A 111 3.23 -57.78 43.91
CA LYS A 111 2.41 -57.02 42.94
C LYS A 111 1.90 -55.73 43.57
N ALA A 112 1.31 -55.78 44.77
CA ALA A 112 0.77 -54.59 45.43
C ALA A 112 1.85 -53.53 45.77
N THR A 113 2.98 -53.95 46.35
CA THR A 113 4.07 -53.02 46.69
C THR A 113 4.75 -52.45 45.44
N ARG A 114 4.93 -53.26 44.38
CA ARG A 114 5.49 -52.79 43.11
C ARG A 114 4.53 -51.90 42.33
N THR A 115 3.22 -52.21 42.32
CA THR A 115 2.22 -51.32 41.73
C THR A 115 2.24 -49.97 42.45
N ASN A 116 2.40 -49.96 43.77
CA ASN A 116 2.54 -48.71 44.53
C ASN A 116 3.83 -47.94 44.14
N SER A 117 4.98 -48.60 43.98
CA SER A 117 6.21 -47.93 43.54
C SER A 117 6.11 -47.37 42.12
N ILE A 118 5.49 -48.11 41.19
CA ILE A 118 5.27 -47.67 39.81
C ILE A 118 4.29 -46.49 39.78
N LEU A 119 3.19 -46.57 40.51
CA LEU A 119 2.21 -45.49 40.63
C LEU A 119 2.86 -44.24 41.24
N HIS A 120 3.67 -44.39 42.30
CA HIS A 120 4.38 -43.26 42.91
C HIS A 120 5.36 -42.60 41.93
N PHE A 121 6.11 -43.40 41.15
CA PHE A 121 6.98 -42.87 40.10
C PHE A 121 6.20 -42.13 39.01
N GLN A 122 5.07 -42.70 38.56
CA GLN A 122 4.20 -42.05 37.57
C GLN A 122 3.61 -40.74 38.09
N VAL A 123 3.17 -40.71 39.35
CA VAL A 123 2.67 -39.51 40.02
C VAL A 123 3.76 -38.44 40.07
N ASN A 124 4.99 -38.78 40.46
CA ASN A 124 6.12 -37.83 40.47
C ASN A 124 6.44 -37.30 39.06
N LEU A 125 6.40 -38.16 38.04
CA LEU A 125 6.61 -37.75 36.65
C LEU A 125 5.52 -36.79 36.16
N LEU A 126 4.26 -37.07 36.49
CA LEU A 126 3.14 -36.18 36.17
C LEU A 126 3.24 -34.85 36.91
N GLN A 127 3.60 -34.86 38.19
CA GLN A 127 3.80 -33.64 38.99
C GLN A 127 4.95 -32.78 38.43
N THR A 128 6.08 -33.37 38.08
CA THR A 128 7.20 -32.65 37.47
C THR A 128 6.81 -32.06 36.11
N SER A 129 6.12 -32.82 35.25
CA SER A 129 5.59 -32.29 33.98
C SER A 129 4.60 -31.15 34.19
N GLN A 130 3.67 -31.30 35.15
CA GLN A 130 2.68 -30.25 35.48
C GLN A 130 3.35 -28.97 35.95
N THR A 131 4.38 -29.06 36.82
CA THR A 131 5.13 -27.88 37.28
C THR A 131 5.90 -27.20 36.15
N GLN A 132 6.45 -27.97 35.21
CA GLN A 132 7.11 -27.40 34.02
C GLN A 132 6.12 -26.68 33.11
N ILE A 133 4.94 -27.27 32.87
CA ILE A 133 3.86 -26.65 32.09
C ILE A 133 3.41 -25.33 32.73
N LEU A 134 3.25 -25.30 34.06
CA LEU A 134 2.89 -24.07 34.78
C LEU A 134 3.97 -22.99 34.66
N LYS A 135 5.26 -23.35 34.74
CA LYS A 135 6.37 -22.40 34.53
C LYS A 135 6.36 -21.81 33.13
N GLU A 136 6.17 -22.63 32.10
CA GLU A 136 6.09 -22.13 30.72
C GLU A 136 4.84 -21.29 30.48
N LYS A 137 3.71 -21.63 31.10
CA LYS A 137 2.49 -20.82 31.06
C LYS A 137 2.73 -19.40 31.58
N VAL A 138 3.37 -19.26 32.75
CA VAL A 138 3.69 -17.95 33.34
C VAL A 138 4.64 -17.14 32.43
N LYS A 139 5.63 -17.78 31.80
CA LYS A 139 6.50 -17.12 30.82
C LYS A 139 5.73 -16.61 29.60
N LEU A 140 4.82 -17.43 29.07
CA LEU A 140 3.99 -17.04 27.93
C LEU A 140 3.03 -15.89 28.30
N GLU A 141 2.46 -15.89 29.50
CA GLU A 141 1.62 -14.79 29.99
C GLU A 141 2.41 -13.46 30.04
N SER A 142 3.64 -13.49 30.55
CA SER A 142 4.56 -12.33 30.53
C SER A 142 4.82 -11.80 29.12
N VAL A 143 5.09 -12.69 28.15
CA VAL A 143 5.31 -12.30 26.74
C VAL A 143 4.05 -11.69 26.13
N VAL A 144 2.88 -12.26 26.42
CA VAL A 144 1.59 -11.74 25.96
C VAL A 144 1.36 -10.32 26.46
N ASP A 145 1.68 -10.04 27.72
CA ASP A 145 1.51 -8.69 28.28
C ASP A 145 2.49 -7.68 27.67
N LEU A 146 3.75 -8.07 27.42
CA LEU A 146 4.72 -7.25 26.69
C LEU A 146 4.21 -6.89 25.28
N ILE A 147 3.67 -7.87 24.55
CA ILE A 147 3.10 -7.64 23.21
C ILE A 147 1.90 -6.69 23.29
N LYS A 148 1.03 -6.84 24.29
CA LYS A 148 -0.11 -5.92 24.49
C LYS A 148 0.35 -4.49 24.69
N ASP A 149 1.39 -4.29 25.51
CA ASP A 149 1.90 -2.95 25.77
C ASP A 149 2.59 -2.34 24.56
N GLN A 150 3.37 -3.14 23.80
CA GLN A 150 3.92 -2.70 22.53
C GLN A 150 2.82 -2.32 21.51
N LEU A 151 1.73 -3.09 21.44
CA LEU A 151 0.58 -2.77 20.61
C LEU A 151 -0.13 -1.48 21.06
N LYS A 152 -0.20 -1.20 22.37
CA LYS A 152 -0.74 0.08 22.87
C LYS A 152 0.12 1.26 22.45
N GLU A 153 1.44 1.17 22.57
CA GLU A 153 2.36 2.24 22.15
C GLU A 153 2.33 2.46 20.64
N ASN A 154 2.34 1.39 19.84
CA ASN A 154 2.19 1.48 18.39
C ASN A 154 0.86 2.17 18.00
N ARG A 155 -0.24 1.85 18.70
CA ARG A 155 -1.53 2.52 18.49
C ARG A 155 -1.48 4.01 18.82
N LYS A 156 -0.77 4.42 19.88
CA LYS A 156 -0.60 5.84 20.22
C LYS A 156 0.21 6.57 19.15
N SER A 157 1.33 5.99 18.73
CA SER A 157 2.19 6.55 17.67
C SER A 157 1.42 6.74 16.35
N LEU A 158 0.69 5.71 15.90
CA LEU A 158 -0.14 5.80 14.68
C LEU A 158 -1.23 6.87 14.80
N ARG A 159 -1.83 7.06 15.99
CA ARG A 159 -2.82 8.13 16.20
C ARG A 159 -2.19 9.52 16.06
N GLN A 160 -0.97 9.71 16.57
CA GLN A 160 -0.25 10.98 16.44
C GLN A 160 0.10 11.27 14.98
N GLU A 161 0.55 10.26 14.23
CA GLU A 161 0.85 10.39 12.80
C GLU A 161 -0.40 10.75 11.97
N ILE A 162 -1.54 10.09 12.24
CA ILE A 162 -2.81 10.43 11.59
C ILE A 162 -3.20 11.88 11.88
N GLU A 163 -3.02 12.35 13.12
CA GLU A 163 -3.38 13.72 13.48
C GLU A 163 -2.47 14.76 12.82
N PHE A 164 -1.17 14.47 12.74
CA PHE A 164 -0.21 15.28 11.99
C PHE A 164 -0.61 15.39 10.50
N LEU A 165 -0.90 14.25 9.84
CA LEU A 165 -1.31 14.23 8.44
C LEU A 165 -2.64 14.96 8.20
N LYS A 166 -3.57 14.95 9.16
CA LYS A 166 -4.80 15.75 9.09
C LYS A 166 -4.51 17.25 9.14
N GLN A 167 -3.60 17.68 10.02
CA GLN A 167 -3.20 19.08 10.13
C GLN A 167 -2.49 19.57 8.86
N GLU A 168 -1.61 18.74 8.28
CA GLU A 168 -0.96 19.02 7.01
C GLU A 168 -1.97 19.17 5.87
N ASN A 169 -2.92 18.23 5.75
CA ASN A 169 -3.99 18.30 4.77
C ASN A 169 -4.86 19.56 4.92
N LYS A 170 -5.19 19.96 6.15
CA LYS A 170 -5.90 21.21 6.43
C LYS A 170 -5.10 22.42 5.94
N THR A 171 -3.79 22.42 6.18
CA THR A 171 -2.88 23.48 5.73
C THR A 171 -2.81 23.54 4.20
N LEU A 172 -2.64 22.40 3.53
CA LEU A 172 -2.63 22.33 2.07
C LEU A 172 -3.96 22.79 1.46
N LYS A 173 -5.09 22.40 2.05
CA LYS A 173 -6.42 22.84 1.61
C LYS A 173 -6.57 24.37 1.69
N THR A 174 -6.09 25.01 2.76
CA THR A 174 -6.12 26.48 2.85
C THR A 174 -5.18 27.16 1.85
N LYS A 175 -4.00 26.60 1.59
CA LYS A 175 -3.09 27.10 0.55
C LYS A 175 -3.71 27.00 -0.84
N LEU A 176 -4.36 25.86 -1.15
CA LEU A 176 -5.07 25.65 -2.41
C LEU A 176 -6.21 26.66 -2.57
N GLN A 177 -7.02 26.87 -1.53
CA GLN A 177 -8.11 27.85 -1.57
C GLN A 177 -7.59 29.26 -1.86
N LYS A 178 -6.49 29.68 -1.22
CA LYS A 178 -5.84 30.97 -1.48
C LYS A 178 -5.35 31.08 -2.94
N ALA A 179 -4.77 30.01 -3.47
CA ALA A 179 -4.32 29.97 -4.87
C ALA A 179 -5.50 30.08 -5.85
N ILE A 180 -6.62 29.40 -5.57
CA ILE A 180 -7.85 29.51 -6.37
C ILE A 180 -8.37 30.94 -6.33
N SER A 181 -8.51 31.56 -5.16
CA SER A 181 -8.94 32.96 -5.03
C SER A 181 -8.06 33.91 -5.84
N LYS A 182 -6.74 33.76 -5.74
CA LYS A 182 -5.78 34.57 -6.52
C LYS A 182 -5.91 34.33 -8.02
N SER A 183 -6.12 33.09 -8.44
CA SER A 183 -6.36 32.76 -9.86
C SER A 183 -7.63 33.43 -10.37
N THR A 184 -8.71 33.41 -9.60
CA THR A 184 -9.98 34.05 -10.00
C THR A 184 -9.85 35.57 -10.08
N GLU A 185 -9.04 36.19 -9.23
CA GLU A 185 -8.75 37.63 -9.28
C GLU A 185 -7.97 37.99 -10.55
N LEU A 186 -6.94 37.22 -10.88
CA LEU A 186 -6.18 37.40 -12.12
C LEU A 186 -7.04 37.18 -13.37
N SER A 187 -7.96 36.22 -13.36
CA SER A 187 -8.92 36.03 -14.46
C SER A 187 -9.79 37.27 -14.68
N ARG A 188 -10.29 37.90 -13.60
CA ARG A 188 -11.05 39.15 -13.71
C ARG A 188 -10.20 40.31 -14.22
N GLU A 189 -8.94 40.41 -13.80
CA GLU A 189 -8.01 41.42 -14.31
C GLU A 189 -7.77 41.26 -15.83
N ILE A 190 -7.63 40.02 -16.30
CA ILE A 190 -7.48 39.71 -17.74
C ILE A 190 -8.75 40.10 -18.50
N GLU A 191 -9.93 39.74 -18.00
CA GLU A 191 -11.21 40.13 -18.61
C GLU A 191 -11.35 41.65 -18.71
N PHE A 192 -10.98 42.38 -17.65
CA PHE A 192 -11.00 43.85 -17.65
C PHE A 192 -10.06 44.44 -18.71
N ARG A 193 -8.81 43.95 -18.80
CA ARG A 193 -7.86 44.40 -19.83
C ARG A 193 -8.33 44.09 -21.25
N ASN A 194 -9.00 42.96 -21.46
CA ASN A 194 -9.57 42.62 -22.76
C ASN A 194 -10.66 43.62 -23.16
N LEU A 195 -11.52 44.04 -22.22
CA LEU A 195 -12.51 45.09 -22.48
C LEU A 195 -11.88 46.45 -22.80
N GLU A 196 -10.75 46.79 -22.18
CA GLU A 196 -10.00 48.01 -22.52
C GLU A 196 -9.39 47.94 -23.92
N ASN A 197 -8.81 46.79 -24.28
CA ASN A 197 -8.30 46.55 -25.63
C ASN A 197 -9.40 46.68 -26.68
N ASP A 198 -10.58 46.10 -26.45
CA ASP A 198 -11.73 46.22 -27.36
C ASP A 198 -12.14 47.70 -27.58
N LYS A 199 -12.09 48.53 -26.53
CA LYS A 199 -12.37 49.97 -26.64
C LYS A 199 -11.31 50.70 -27.47
N LEU A 200 -10.04 50.36 -27.27
CA LEU A 200 -8.93 50.92 -28.04
C LEU A 200 -9.06 50.53 -29.52
N GLU A 201 -9.35 49.27 -29.83
CA GLU A 201 -9.55 48.80 -31.20
C GLU A 201 -10.68 49.53 -31.92
N ARG A 202 -11.83 49.76 -31.26
CA ARG A 202 -12.93 50.56 -31.82
C ARG A 202 -12.51 52.01 -32.08
N THR A 203 -11.73 52.60 -31.17
CA THR A 203 -11.23 53.97 -31.30
C THR A 203 -10.28 54.08 -32.49
N ILE A 204 -9.36 53.13 -32.63
CA ILE A 204 -8.44 53.03 -33.76
C ILE A 204 -9.23 52.88 -35.07
N GLY A 205 -10.21 51.97 -35.13
CA GLY A 205 -11.06 51.79 -36.31
C GLY A 205 -11.80 53.08 -36.70
N THR A 206 -12.32 53.82 -35.72
CA THR A 206 -12.99 55.12 -35.96
C THR A 206 -12.02 56.17 -36.50
N LEU A 207 -10.81 56.24 -35.95
CA LEU A 207 -9.76 57.15 -36.43
C LEU A 207 -9.34 56.80 -37.86
N TYR A 208 -9.21 55.52 -38.17
CA TYR A 208 -8.86 55.04 -39.50
C TYR A 208 -9.91 55.48 -40.54
N ILE A 209 -11.21 55.28 -40.27
CA ILE A 209 -12.30 55.73 -41.14
C ILE A 209 -12.25 57.24 -41.37
N LYS A 210 -12.03 58.03 -40.30
CA LYS A 210 -11.90 59.50 -40.41
C LYS A 210 -10.74 59.91 -41.31
N ILE A 211 -9.59 59.24 -41.17
CA ILE A 211 -8.41 59.50 -42.01
C ILE A 211 -8.69 59.15 -43.47
N SER A 212 -9.31 58.00 -43.73
CA SER A 212 -9.65 57.55 -45.09
C SER A 212 -10.71 58.41 -45.79
N GLY A 213 -11.60 59.06 -45.03
CA GLY A 213 -12.63 59.95 -45.57
C GLY A 213 -12.16 61.38 -45.85
N LEU A 214 -10.93 61.76 -45.48
CA LEU A 214 -10.36 63.06 -45.83
C LEU A 214 -10.06 63.08 -47.33
N ASN A 215 -10.74 63.95 -48.07
CA ASN A 215 -10.59 64.10 -49.53
C ASN A 215 -9.15 64.47 -49.89
N VAL A 216 -8.62 63.87 -50.97
CA VAL A 216 -7.26 64.11 -51.49
C VAL A 216 -7.02 65.60 -51.83
N SER A 217 -8.06 66.39 -52.05
CA SER A 217 -8.00 67.85 -52.24
C SER A 217 -7.82 68.67 -50.94
N GLU A 218 -8.22 68.17 -49.77
CA GLU A 218 -7.89 68.77 -48.45
C GLU A 218 -6.53 68.31 -47.93
N LEU A 219 -6.01 67.20 -48.46
CA LEU A 219 -4.63 66.74 -48.25
C LEU A 219 -3.56 67.69 -48.84
N ALA A 220 -3.97 68.74 -49.57
CA ALA A 220 -3.06 69.80 -50.04
C ALA A 220 -2.46 70.63 -48.88
N ASN A 221 -3.02 70.55 -47.67
CA ASN A 221 -2.34 70.98 -46.45
C ASN A 221 -1.41 69.86 -45.92
N GLN A 222 -0.34 69.56 -46.67
CA GLN A 222 0.65 68.48 -46.42
C GLN A 222 1.21 68.42 -44.97
N LYS A 223 1.12 69.52 -44.22
CA LYS A 223 1.61 69.60 -42.84
C LYS A 223 0.74 68.79 -41.85
N LYS A 224 -0.60 68.90 -41.96
CA LYS A 224 -1.53 68.21 -41.04
C LYS A 224 -1.47 66.69 -41.17
N ILE A 225 -1.25 66.18 -42.39
CA ILE A 225 -1.11 64.74 -42.63
C ILE A 225 0.17 64.23 -42.01
N LYS A 226 1.31 64.91 -42.24
CA LYS A 226 2.58 64.52 -41.62
C LYS A 226 2.47 64.48 -40.09
N ASP A 227 1.83 65.47 -39.49
CA ASP A 227 1.64 65.51 -38.04
C ASP A 227 0.75 64.36 -37.52
N LEU A 228 -0.32 64.01 -38.26
CA LEU A 228 -1.17 62.85 -37.96
C LEU A 228 -0.44 61.52 -38.13
N THR A 229 0.29 61.31 -39.23
CA THR A 229 1.05 60.07 -39.46
C THR A 229 2.15 59.88 -38.41
N THR A 230 2.79 60.97 -37.98
CA THR A 230 3.79 60.93 -36.91
C THR A 230 3.16 60.60 -35.56
N SER A 231 1.96 61.11 -35.29
CA SER A 231 1.18 60.77 -34.09
C SER A 231 0.72 59.31 -34.10
N CYS A 232 0.27 58.78 -35.25
CA CYS A 232 -0.08 57.37 -35.39
C CYS A 232 1.13 56.46 -35.13
N ARG A 233 2.30 56.75 -35.70
CA ARG A 233 3.52 55.97 -35.43
C ARG A 233 3.94 56.03 -33.96
N LYS A 234 3.81 57.19 -33.31
CA LYS A 234 4.07 57.33 -31.87
C LYS A 234 3.15 56.41 -31.05
N LEU A 235 1.85 56.45 -31.31
CA LEU A 235 0.89 55.56 -30.64
C LEU A 235 1.20 54.08 -30.91
N GLU A 236 1.59 53.73 -32.13
CA GLU A 236 1.98 52.37 -32.49
C GLU A 236 3.23 51.91 -31.72
N THR A 237 4.24 52.78 -31.57
CA THR A 237 5.41 52.50 -30.74
C THR A 237 5.07 52.40 -29.25
N GLU A 238 4.18 53.24 -28.73
CA GLU A 238 3.72 53.17 -27.34
C GLU A 238 2.94 51.87 -27.07
N ILE A 239 2.06 51.45 -27.99
CA ILE A 239 1.34 50.17 -27.90
C ILE A 239 2.31 48.99 -27.90
N ASN A 240 3.32 49.01 -28.78
CA ASN A 240 4.32 47.95 -28.83
C ASN A 240 5.22 47.94 -27.58
N ALA A 241 5.54 49.11 -27.02
CA ALA A 241 6.25 49.21 -25.75
C ALA A 241 5.39 48.61 -24.61
N LEU A 242 4.12 48.97 -24.51
CA LEU A 242 3.18 48.42 -23.52
C LEU A 242 2.99 46.90 -23.67
N ARG A 243 2.96 46.38 -24.91
CA ARG A 243 2.91 44.93 -25.19
C ARG A 243 4.18 44.21 -24.74
N ASN A 244 5.35 44.79 -24.98
CA ASN A 244 6.64 44.19 -24.60
C ASN A 244 6.88 44.26 -23.09
N ASP A 245 6.54 45.38 -22.44
CA ASP A 245 6.65 45.55 -20.99
C ASP A 245 5.71 44.61 -20.22
N SER A 246 4.55 44.28 -20.81
CA SER A 246 3.62 43.28 -20.28
C SER A 246 4.16 41.84 -20.35
N CYS A 247 5.08 41.54 -21.28
CA CYS A 247 5.62 40.19 -21.48
C CYS A 247 6.91 39.93 -20.69
N ASP A 248 7.80 40.92 -20.54
CA ASP A 248 9.15 40.69 -19.98
C ASP A 248 9.22 40.73 -18.44
N CYS A 249 8.29 41.40 -17.77
CA CYS A 249 8.39 41.60 -16.32
C CYS A 249 8.02 40.37 -15.46
N LYS A 250 7.24 39.40 -16.00
CA LYS A 250 6.76 38.25 -15.20
C LYS A 250 7.62 36.98 -15.37
N ILE A 251 8.33 36.81 -16.48
CA ILE A 251 9.11 35.59 -16.74
C ILE A 251 10.50 35.63 -16.09
N ARG A 252 11.19 36.78 -16.07
CA ARG A 252 12.54 36.88 -15.46
C ARG A 252 12.58 36.72 -13.94
N ASN A 253 11.54 37.16 -13.23
CA ASN A 253 11.51 37.09 -11.77
C ASN A 253 11.10 35.70 -11.24
N GLN A 254 10.36 34.90 -12.00
CA GLN A 254 10.06 33.51 -11.60
C GLN A 254 11.26 32.56 -11.79
N SER A 255 12.09 32.80 -12.81
CA SER A 255 13.28 31.97 -13.09
C SER A 255 14.41 32.18 -12.07
N ARG A 256 14.62 33.42 -11.58
CA ARG A 256 15.64 33.70 -10.54
C ARG A 256 15.22 33.25 -9.14
N SER A 257 13.92 33.26 -8.82
CA SER A 257 13.43 32.75 -7.53
C SER A 257 13.58 31.23 -7.40
N ARG A 258 13.38 30.47 -8.50
CA ARG A 258 13.55 29.00 -8.49
C ARG A 258 15.01 28.53 -8.41
N GLN A 259 15.96 29.29 -8.94
CA GLN A 259 17.39 28.91 -8.86
C GLN A 259 18.00 29.08 -7.46
N ASN A 260 17.45 29.95 -6.61
CA ASN A 260 17.95 30.13 -5.24
C ASN A 260 17.36 29.17 -4.21
N GLN A 261 16.29 28.42 -4.52
CA GLN A 261 15.73 27.42 -3.60
C GLN A 261 16.39 26.03 -3.72
N ASN A 262 17.09 25.73 -4.81
CA ASN A 262 17.77 24.44 -5.02
C ASN A 262 19.23 24.38 -4.53
N LYS A 263 19.80 25.48 -3.99
CA LYS A 263 21.18 25.49 -3.45
C LYS A 263 21.26 25.33 -1.92
N GLY A 264 20.13 25.20 -1.22
CA GLY A 264 20.10 25.20 0.25
C GLY A 264 19.79 23.87 0.95
N GLN A 265 19.50 22.78 0.23
CA GLN A 265 19.10 21.50 0.85
C GLN A 265 19.92 20.34 0.31
N ASN A 266 21.22 20.30 0.62
CA ASN A 266 21.99 19.08 0.44
C ASN A 266 23.14 18.95 1.45
N VAL A 267 22.83 19.01 2.75
CA VAL A 267 23.70 18.46 3.80
C VAL A 267 22.82 17.95 4.94
N ASN A 268 22.19 16.78 4.76
CA ASN A 268 21.78 15.97 5.90
C ASN A 268 22.74 14.80 6.00
N HIS A 269 23.57 14.86 7.04
CA HIS A 269 24.44 13.79 7.52
C HIS A 269 23.67 12.48 7.64
N ASP A 270 24.16 11.45 6.95
CA ASP A 270 23.86 10.05 7.23
C ASP A 270 24.78 9.59 8.40
N PRO A 271 24.26 9.29 9.60
CA PRO A 271 25.08 8.81 10.72
C PRO A 271 25.37 7.30 10.66
N SER A 272 25.07 6.62 9.55
CA SER A 272 25.08 5.14 9.50
C SER A 272 26.40 4.51 9.05
N ARG A 273 27.56 5.09 9.39
CA ARG A 273 28.88 4.46 9.16
C ARG A 273 29.46 3.85 10.44
N GLY A 274 29.09 2.58 10.65
CA GLY A 274 30.04 1.50 10.94
C GLY A 274 30.84 1.54 12.25
N ARG A 275 30.26 1.01 13.34
CA ARG A 275 31.07 0.40 14.41
C ARG A 275 31.27 -1.08 14.11
N ARG A 276 32.46 -1.43 13.57
CA ARG A 276 33.00 -2.79 13.64
C ARG A 276 33.26 -3.12 15.11
N ARG A 277 32.54 -4.10 15.67
CA ARG A 277 32.95 -4.79 16.90
C ARG A 277 33.87 -5.94 16.50
N GLN A 278 35.13 -5.85 16.89
CA GLN A 278 36.03 -7.00 16.93
C GLN A 278 35.61 -7.88 18.12
N TYR A 279 35.34 -9.14 17.87
CA TYR A 279 35.30 -10.17 18.89
C TYR A 279 36.72 -10.77 18.97
N PHE A 280 37.36 -10.62 20.12
CA PHE A 280 38.53 -11.42 20.50
C PHE A 280 38.04 -12.79 20.94
N TYR A 281 38.60 -13.83 20.32
CA TYR A 281 38.75 -15.16 20.91
C TYR A 281 40.14 -15.23 21.55
#